data_AF-A0A958AII7-F1
#
_entry.id   AF-A0A958AII7-F1
#
_cell.length_a   1.000
_cell.length_b   1.000
_cell.length_c   1.000
_cell.angle_alpha   90.00
_cell.angle_beta   90.00
_cell.angle_gamma   90.00
#
_symmetry.space_group_name_H-M   'P 1'
#
loop_
_entity.id
_entity.type
_entity.pdbx_description
1 polymer ?
#
loop_
_entity_poly.entity_id
_entity_poly.type
_entity_poly.pdbx_seq_one_letter_code
_entity_poly.pdbx_strand_id
1 'polypeptide(L)'
;HVAKETPVSVLVDGDGGLGYFASHMATQILIEKAKRQGIAIALTRNHGHFGAAGLYSRMTLPHDLLCFVTSGHQLHLEPGQPIFNAAGGSPMSFSSPAGEEESLVLDFGAMHDLCANSPHRD
;
A
#
# COMPACT_ATOMS: atom_id res chain seq x y z
N HIS A 1 -9.69 -11.13 -9.61
CA HIS A 1 -9.16 -11.58 -10.92
C HIS A 1 -8.22 -10.52 -11.48
N VAL A 2 -7.32 -10.88 -12.42
CA VAL A 2 -6.50 -9.88 -13.14
C VAL A 2 -7.38 -9.18 -14.18
N ALA A 3 -7.56 -7.87 -14.04
CA ALA A 3 -8.39 -7.06 -14.93
C ALA A 3 -7.60 -6.42 -16.08
N LYS A 4 -6.32 -6.09 -15.84
CA LYS A 4 -5.42 -5.55 -16.86
C LYS A 4 -3.97 -5.82 -16.46
N GLU A 5 -3.10 -6.02 -17.44
CA GLU A 5 -1.66 -6.11 -17.20
C GLU A 5 -0.82 -5.52 -18.33
N THR A 6 0.41 -5.17 -17.98
CA THR A 6 1.51 -4.83 -18.89
C THR A 6 2.76 -5.58 -18.42
N PRO A 7 3.92 -5.47 -19.10
CA PRO A 7 5.17 -6.05 -18.59
C PRO A 7 5.52 -5.59 -17.17
N VAL A 8 5.21 -4.33 -16.83
CA VAL A 8 5.61 -3.68 -15.57
C VAL A 8 4.43 -3.34 -14.65
N SER A 9 3.20 -3.69 -15.00
CA SER A 9 2.05 -3.39 -14.14
C SER A 9 0.95 -4.45 -14.16
N VAL A 10 0.18 -4.50 -13.07
CA VAL A 10 -1.00 -5.35 -12.93
C VAL A 10 -2.11 -4.60 -12.21
N LEU A 11 -3.35 -4.77 -12.67
CA LEU A 11 -4.56 -4.36 -11.98
C LEU A 11 -5.35 -5.61 -11.59
N VAL A 12 -5.57 -5.80 -10.29
CA VAL A 12 -6.39 -6.89 -9.74
C VAL A 12 -7.72 -6.33 -9.24
N ASP A 13 -8.81 -6.92 -9.70
CA ASP A 13 -10.17 -6.62 -9.25
C ASP A 13 -10.61 -7.65 -8.20
N GLY A 14 -11.06 -7.19 -7.04
CA GLY A 14 -11.42 -8.05 -5.91
C GLY A 14 -12.88 -8.47 -5.85
N ASP A 15 -13.69 -8.12 -6.86
CA ASP A 15 -15.09 -8.56 -7.00
C ASP A 15 -15.98 -8.26 -5.77
N GLY A 16 -15.74 -7.11 -5.13
CA GLY A 16 -16.45 -6.67 -3.92
C GLY A 16 -16.09 -7.44 -2.64
N GLY A 17 -15.13 -8.38 -2.71
CA GLY A 17 -14.71 -9.21 -1.60
C GLY A 17 -13.71 -8.55 -0.64
N LEU A 18 -13.07 -9.36 0.21
CA LEU A 18 -12.04 -8.89 1.14
C LEU A 18 -10.78 -8.45 0.38
N GLY A 19 -10.22 -7.30 0.75
CA GLY A 19 -9.04 -6.72 0.10
C GLY A 19 -7.80 -7.62 0.21
N TYR A 20 -7.69 -8.40 1.28
CA TYR A 20 -6.59 -9.35 1.51
C TYR A 20 -6.31 -10.25 0.31
N PHE A 21 -7.34 -10.82 -0.30
CA PHE A 21 -7.16 -11.75 -1.41
C PHE A 21 -6.67 -11.06 -2.68
N ALA A 22 -7.25 -9.90 -3.00
CA ALA A 22 -6.85 -9.11 -4.16
C ALA A 22 -5.42 -8.58 -4.01
N SER A 23 -5.08 -8.02 -2.83
CA SER A 23 -3.76 -7.46 -2.55
C SER A 23 -2.69 -8.56 -2.48
N HIS A 24 -2.96 -9.70 -1.85
CA HIS A 24 -2.01 -10.81 -1.83
C HIS A 24 -1.70 -11.33 -3.24
N MET A 25 -2.74 -11.56 -4.06
CA MET A 25 -2.59 -11.97 -5.46
C MET A 25 -1.78 -10.93 -6.26
N ALA A 26 -2.11 -9.64 -6.09
CA ALA A 26 -1.43 -8.56 -6.80
C ALA A 26 0.06 -8.49 -6.40
N THR A 27 0.41 -8.67 -5.13
CA THR A 27 1.78 -8.67 -4.64
C THR A 27 2.58 -9.87 -5.17
N GLN A 28 1.99 -11.06 -5.28
CA GLN A 28 2.67 -12.22 -5.89
C GLN A 28 3.03 -11.93 -7.35
N ILE A 29 2.11 -11.34 -8.11
CA ILE A 29 2.36 -10.95 -9.51
C ILE A 29 3.38 -9.80 -9.60
N LEU A 30 3.31 -8.84 -8.67
CA LEU A 30 4.24 -7.71 -8.57
C LEU A 30 5.68 -8.19 -8.43
N ILE A 31 5.94 -9.13 -7.51
CA ILE A 31 7.27 -9.73 -7.27
C ILE A 31 7.81 -10.34 -8.56
N GLU A 32 7.01 -11.16 -9.24
CA GLU A 32 7.44 -11.83 -10.47
C GLU A 32 7.73 -10.85 -11.61
N LYS A 33 6.94 -9.77 -11.74
CA LYS A 33 7.20 -8.72 -12.73
C LYS A 33 8.44 -7.90 -12.38
N ALA A 34 8.61 -7.51 -11.11
CA ALA A 34 9.77 -6.74 -10.66
C ALA A 34 11.08 -7.51 -10.86
N LYS A 35 11.13 -8.81 -10.57
CA LYS A 35 12.30 -9.66 -10.84
C LYS A 35 12.71 -9.71 -12.32
N ARG A 36 11.74 -9.58 -13.24
CA ARG A 36 12.00 -9.64 -14.69
C ARG A 36 12.33 -8.29 -15.31
N GLN A 37 11.75 -7.21 -14.77
CA GLN A 37 11.77 -5.89 -15.40
C GLN A 37 12.54 -4.83 -14.57
N GLY A 38 13.02 -5.18 -13.38
CA GLY A 38 13.66 -4.27 -12.43
C GLY A 38 12.68 -3.40 -11.62
N ILE A 39 11.49 -3.11 -12.17
CA ILE A 39 10.42 -2.38 -11.49
C ILE A 39 9.05 -2.93 -11.90
N ALA A 40 8.10 -2.90 -10.98
CA ALA A 40 6.71 -3.15 -11.30
C ALA A 40 5.76 -2.39 -10.37
N ILE A 41 4.50 -2.25 -10.79
CA ILE A 41 3.43 -1.58 -10.04
C ILE A 41 2.19 -2.47 -10.01
N ALA A 42 1.61 -2.64 -8.83
CA ALA A 42 0.34 -3.35 -8.65
C ALA A 42 -0.72 -2.39 -8.14
N LEU A 43 -1.90 -2.42 -8.77
CA LEU A 43 -3.09 -1.76 -8.28
C LEU A 43 -4.15 -2.82 -7.95
N THR A 44 -4.89 -2.58 -6.87
CA THR A 44 -6.06 -3.37 -6.51
C THR A 44 -7.29 -2.47 -6.45
N ARG A 45 -8.44 -2.99 -6.88
CA ARG A 45 -9.70 -2.24 -6.86
C ARG A 45 -10.90 -3.14 -6.56
N ASN A 46 -12.04 -2.51 -6.29
CA ASN A 46 -13.33 -3.19 -6.11
C ASN A 46 -13.21 -4.30 -5.03
N HIS A 47 -12.71 -3.92 -3.86
CA HIS A 47 -12.60 -4.77 -2.68
C HIS A 47 -12.76 -3.93 -1.42
N GLY A 48 -13.06 -4.57 -0.30
CA GLY A 48 -13.09 -3.96 1.03
C GLY A 48 -11.71 -3.74 1.63
N HIS A 49 -11.64 -3.64 2.96
CA HIS A 49 -10.41 -3.42 3.71
C HIS A 49 -9.33 -4.46 3.38
N PHE A 50 -8.09 -4.00 3.18
CA PHE A 50 -6.95 -4.84 2.81
C PHE A 50 -6.02 -5.19 3.98
N GLY A 51 -6.31 -4.74 5.20
CA GLY A 51 -5.46 -5.03 6.37
C GLY A 51 -4.27 -4.08 6.52
N ALA A 52 -3.19 -4.59 7.11
CA ALA A 52 -1.95 -3.83 7.30
C ALA A 52 -1.11 -3.82 6.01
N ALA A 53 -0.64 -2.65 5.60
CA ALA A 53 0.17 -2.49 4.39
C ALA A 53 1.49 -3.28 4.47
N GLY A 54 2.04 -3.42 5.68
CA GLY A 54 3.25 -4.18 5.98
C GLY A 54 3.18 -5.65 5.61
N LEU A 55 1.99 -6.25 5.52
CA LEU A 55 1.85 -7.65 5.07
C LEU A 55 2.36 -7.81 3.64
N TYR A 56 2.05 -6.84 2.77
CA TYR A 56 2.36 -6.90 1.35
C TYR A 56 3.81 -6.46 1.06
N SER A 57 4.28 -5.40 1.74
CA SER A 57 5.66 -4.95 1.56
C SER A 57 6.67 -5.99 2.07
N ARG A 58 6.35 -6.73 3.13
CA ARG A 58 7.18 -7.83 3.64
C ARG A 58 7.30 -9.01 2.69
N MET A 59 6.31 -9.25 1.83
CA MET A 59 6.36 -10.34 0.86
C MET A 59 7.49 -10.15 -0.17
N THR A 60 7.97 -8.92 -0.38
CA THR A 60 9.01 -8.63 -1.38
C THR A 60 10.43 -8.84 -0.84
N LEU A 61 10.61 -8.83 0.48
CA LEU A 61 11.92 -8.92 1.14
C LEU A 61 12.70 -10.21 0.78
N PRO A 62 12.10 -11.42 0.78
CA PRO A 62 12.80 -12.65 0.40
C PRO A 62 13.24 -12.69 -1.07
N HIS A 63 12.85 -11.68 -1.86
CA HIS A 63 13.19 -11.56 -3.27
C HIS A 63 14.17 -10.43 -3.55
N ASP A 64 14.78 -9.85 -2.51
CA ASP A 64 15.71 -8.73 -2.60
C ASP A 64 15.10 -7.51 -3.32
N LEU A 65 13.84 -7.21 -3.00
CA LEU A 65 13.08 -6.13 -3.60
C LEU A 65 12.64 -5.10 -2.56
N LEU A 66 12.99 -3.83 -2.80
CA LEU A 66 12.40 -2.68 -2.10
C LEU A 66 10.93 -2.53 -2.50
N CYS A 67 10.06 -2.23 -1.54
CA CYS A 67 8.64 -2.07 -1.81
C CYS A 67 8.03 -0.90 -1.03
N PHE A 68 7.11 -0.21 -1.70
CA PHE A 68 6.22 0.77 -1.10
C PHE A 68 4.77 0.31 -1.31
N VAL A 69 3.97 0.34 -0.24
CA VAL A 69 2.56 -0.05 -0.27
C VAL A 69 1.73 1.02 0.38
N THR A 70 0.65 1.39 -0.28
CA THR A 70 -0.40 2.26 0.28
C THR A 70 -1.77 1.83 -0.24
N SER A 71 -2.81 2.30 0.42
CA SER A 71 -4.21 2.13 0.00
C SER A 71 -4.98 3.40 0.29
N GLY A 72 -5.99 3.68 -0.53
CA GLY A 72 -6.99 4.68 -0.17
C GLY A 72 -7.85 4.23 1.01
N HIS A 73 -8.51 5.21 1.62
CA HIS A 73 -9.53 5.02 2.65
C HIS A 73 -10.92 5.35 2.08
N GLN A 74 -11.98 4.78 2.65
CA GLN A 74 -13.33 5.25 2.34
C GLN A 74 -13.53 6.63 2.99
N LEU A 75 -13.57 7.68 2.18
CA LEU A 75 -13.70 9.05 2.65
C LEU A 75 -15.19 9.43 2.74
N HIS A 76 -15.58 10.06 3.85
CA HIS A 76 -16.89 10.70 4.01
C HIS A 76 -16.69 12.22 4.08
N LEU A 77 -16.47 12.83 2.90
CA LEU A 77 -16.21 14.26 2.78
C LEU A 77 -17.52 15.04 2.75
N GLU A 78 -17.56 16.14 3.49
CA GLU A 78 -18.71 17.05 3.54
C GLU A 78 -18.30 18.46 3.06
N PRO A 79 -19.23 19.24 2.50
CA PRO A 79 -18.96 20.64 2.15
C PRO A 79 -18.42 21.43 3.35
N GLY A 80 -17.33 22.16 3.14
CA GLY A 80 -16.68 22.96 4.19
C GLY A 80 -15.62 22.22 5.00
N GLN A 81 -15.41 20.92 4.80
CA GLN A 81 -14.30 20.21 5.42
C GLN A 81 -12.93 20.65 4.86
N PRO A 82 -11.87 20.65 5.68
CA PRO A 82 -10.53 20.93 5.19
C PRO A 82 -10.07 19.92 4.14
N ILE A 83 -9.30 20.38 3.14
CA ILE A 83 -8.80 19.53 2.06
C ILE A 83 -7.96 18.35 2.56
N PHE A 84 -7.29 18.49 3.71
CA PHE A 84 -6.51 17.42 4.31
C PHE A 84 -7.35 16.27 4.88
N ASN A 85 -8.67 16.43 5.06
CA ASN A 85 -9.56 15.31 5.40
C ASN A 85 -9.60 14.27 4.28
N ALA A 86 -9.37 14.68 3.03
CA ALA A 86 -9.24 13.76 1.90
C ALA A 86 -7.96 12.91 1.95
N ALA A 87 -6.94 13.32 2.73
CA ALA A 87 -5.74 12.52 2.94
C ALA A 87 -5.97 11.34 3.91
N GLY A 88 -7.21 11.17 4.40
CA GLY A 88 -7.70 10.16 5.33
C GLY A 88 -6.76 9.00 5.58
N GLY A 89 -5.95 9.12 6.64
CA GLY A 89 -5.22 8.06 7.36
C GLY A 89 -4.55 6.95 6.55
N SER A 90 -4.29 7.15 5.26
CA SER A 90 -3.95 6.08 4.35
C SER A 90 -2.67 5.41 4.82
N PRO A 91 -2.64 4.08 5.02
CA PRO A 91 -1.46 3.42 5.53
C PRO A 91 -0.34 3.55 4.50
N MET A 92 0.88 3.69 4.99
CA MET A 92 2.08 3.68 4.20
C MET A 92 3.03 2.66 4.79
N SER A 93 3.46 1.70 3.97
CA SER A 93 4.51 0.79 4.34
C SER A 93 5.66 0.85 3.35
N PHE A 94 6.88 0.87 3.89
CA PHE A 94 8.14 0.80 3.17
C PHE A 94 8.90 -0.42 3.66
N SER A 95 9.39 -1.26 2.74
CA SER A 95 10.30 -2.35 3.05
C SER A 95 11.56 -2.26 2.21
N SER A 96 12.71 -2.57 2.81
CA SER A 96 13.99 -2.63 2.11
C SER A 96 14.80 -3.82 2.59
N PRO A 97 15.33 -4.67 1.69
CA PRO A 97 16.37 -5.62 2.05
C PRO A 97 17.62 -4.87 2.54
N ALA A 98 18.42 -5.53 3.38
CA ALA A 98 19.59 -4.93 4.05
C ALA A 98 20.86 -5.80 3.92
N GLY A 99 20.92 -6.66 2.89
CA GLY A 99 22.03 -7.60 2.71
C GLY A 99 22.10 -8.62 3.84
N GLU A 100 23.19 -8.60 4.60
CA GLU A 100 23.44 -9.52 5.73
C GLU A 100 22.73 -9.09 7.03
N GLU A 101 22.21 -7.86 7.08
CA GLU A 101 21.51 -7.32 8.26
C GLU A 101 20.00 -7.59 8.20
N GLU A 102 19.31 -7.35 9.31
CA GLU A 102 17.85 -7.44 9.34
C GLU A 102 17.20 -6.43 8.38
N SER A 103 16.24 -6.92 7.58
CA SER A 103 15.50 -6.09 6.63
C SER A 103 14.66 -5.02 7.34
N LEU A 104 14.61 -3.83 6.75
CA LEU A 104 13.78 -2.74 7.26
C LEU A 104 12.33 -2.93 6.84
N VAL A 105 11.40 -2.74 7.78
CA VAL A 105 9.97 -2.59 7.53
C VAL A 105 9.44 -1.44 8.37
N LEU A 106 8.97 -0.38 7.71
CA LEU A 106 8.19 0.70 8.30
C LEU A 106 6.74 0.52 7.86
N ASP A 107 5.77 0.53 8.79
CA ASP A 107 4.34 0.46 8.49
C ASP A 107 3.59 1.38 9.47
N PHE A 108 2.93 2.40 8.94
CA PHE A 108 2.29 3.45 9.74
C PHE A 108 1.07 4.04 9.03
N GLY A 109 0.13 4.58 9.82
CA GLY A 109 -0.98 5.37 9.30
C GLY A 109 -0.58 6.82 9.05
N ALA A 110 -0.95 7.38 7.90
CA ALA A 110 -0.75 8.80 7.60
C ALA A 110 -1.83 9.69 8.26
N MET A 111 -2.09 9.49 9.56
CA MET A 111 -3.08 10.28 10.28
C MET A 111 -2.53 11.68 10.58
N HIS A 112 -3.33 12.72 10.30
CA HIS A 112 -3.01 14.12 10.62
C HIS A 112 -3.16 14.44 12.14
N ASP A 113 -2.88 13.48 13.01
CA ASP A 113 -3.30 13.55 14.42
C ASP A 113 -2.20 13.98 15.40
N LEU A 114 -1.02 14.37 14.92
CA LEU A 114 0.06 14.78 15.84
C LEU A 114 0.08 16.26 16.18
N CYS A 115 -0.60 17.15 15.44
CA CYS A 115 -0.44 18.59 15.66
C CYS A 115 -1.69 19.47 15.60
N ALA A 116 -2.89 18.97 15.31
CA ALA A 116 -4.07 19.85 15.24
C ALA A 116 -4.37 20.53 16.60
N ASN A 117 -4.16 19.80 17.69
CA ASN A 117 -4.33 20.25 19.08
C ASN A 117 -3.04 20.24 19.91
N SER A 118 -1.86 20.15 19.27
CA SER A 118 -0.59 20.16 20.02
C SER A 118 -0.36 21.57 20.60
N PRO A 119 -0.12 21.71 21.92
CA PRO A 119 0.21 22.99 22.53
C PRO A 119 1.58 23.54 22.08
N HIS A 120 2.33 22.78 21.28
CA HIS A 120 3.64 23.13 20.73
C HIS A 120 3.59 23.51 19.25
N ARG A 121 2.44 24.00 18.77
CA ARG A 121 2.23 24.36 17.36
C ARG A 121 2.82 25.73 16.98
N ASP A 122 3.36 26.48 17.95
CA ASP A 122 4.14 27.71 17.74
C ASP A 122 5.59 27.53 18.21
#